data_AF-A0A7U7G7T2-F1
#
_entry.id   AF-A0A7U7G7T2-F1
#
_cell.length_a   1.000
_cell.length_b   1.000
_cell.length_c   1.000
_cell.angle_alpha   90.00
_cell.angle_beta   90.00
_cell.angle_gamma   90.00
#
_symmetry.space_group_name_H-M   'P 1'
#
loop_
_entity.id
_entity.type
_entity.pdbx_description
1 polymer ?
#
loop_
_entity_poly.entity_id
_entity_poly.type
_entity_poly.pdbx_seq_one_letter_code
_entity_poly.pdbx_strand_id
1 'polypeptide(L)'
;MFMVFEPLDGQWHVSVTDHRTKVDWANCVKDIVDLHYSEAAKITLVMANLNTHKPSSLYEAFPPEEARRLLNKLEFHSTPKHGSWLNMAEIEFSALKRQCLDCRVPNQETLKQKIAD
;
A
#
# COMPACT_ATOMS: atom_id res chain seq x y z
N MET A 1 4.36 1.34 -7.79
CA MET A 1 3.69 0.16 -7.22
C MET A 1 3.62 0.29 -5.70
N PHE A 2 2.47 -0.04 -5.13
CA PHE A 2 2.25 -0.22 -3.69
C PHE A 2 1.79 -1.66 -3.46
N MET A 3 2.26 -2.26 -2.37
CA MET A 3 1.92 -3.61 -1.92
C MET A 3 1.28 -3.49 -0.56
N VAL A 4 0.10 -4.05 -0.41
CA VAL A 4 -0.59 -4.21 0.86
C VAL A 4 -0.83 -5.69 1.05
N PHE A 5 -0.55 -6.19 2.24
CA PHE A 5 -0.68 -7.61 2.57
C PHE A 5 -1.38 -7.77 3.91
N GLU A 6 -2.39 -8.61 3.93
CA GLU A 6 -3.09 -9.05 5.12
C GLU A 6 -2.58 -10.43 5.53
N PRO A 7 -1.80 -10.54 6.62
CA PRO A 7 -1.10 -11.78 6.96
C PRO A 7 -2.01 -12.90 7.45
N LEU A 8 -3.18 -12.58 8.00
CA LEU A 8 -4.09 -13.58 8.56
C LEU A 8 -4.94 -14.26 7.49
N ASP A 9 -5.39 -13.48 6.51
CA ASP A 9 -6.23 -13.99 5.41
C ASP A 9 -5.39 -14.35 4.18
N GLY A 10 -4.08 -14.07 4.19
CA GLY A 10 -3.16 -14.37 3.09
C GLY A 10 -3.46 -13.59 1.82
N GLN A 11 -4.13 -12.45 1.93
CA GLN A 11 -4.51 -11.62 0.79
C GLN A 11 -3.48 -10.52 0.53
N TRP A 12 -3.22 -10.24 -0.75
CA TRP A 12 -2.45 -9.07 -1.16
C TRP A 12 -3.22 -8.21 -2.13
N HIS A 13 -2.95 -6.91 -2.07
CA HIS A 13 -3.44 -5.92 -3.01
C HIS A 13 -2.27 -5.13 -3.56
N VAL A 14 -2.21 -5.03 -4.89
CA VAL A 14 -1.11 -4.36 -5.58
C VAL A 14 -1.66 -3.25 -6.46
N SER A 15 -1.25 -2.01 -6.16
CA SER A 15 -1.57 -0.85 -6.99
C SER A 15 -0.37 -0.50 -7.86
N VAL A 16 -0.52 -0.51 -9.18
CA VAL A 16 0.53 -0.09 -10.12
C VAL A 16 0.25 1.32 -10.62
N THR A 17 1.13 2.24 -10.24
CA THR A 17 1.07 3.68 -10.49
C THR A 17 2.32 4.14 -11.24
N ASP A 18 2.24 5.28 -11.92
CA ASP A 18 3.38 5.88 -12.65
C ASP A 18 4.44 6.44 -11.69
N HIS A 19 3.96 6.96 -10.56
CA HIS A 19 4.78 7.55 -9.51
C HIS A 19 4.46 6.96 -8.14
N ARG A 20 5.30 7.25 -7.16
CA ARG A 20 5.12 6.88 -5.75
C ARG A 20 5.07 8.14 -4.89
N THR A 21 4.22 9.09 -5.27
CA THR A 21 4.02 10.35 -4.55
C THR A 21 3.16 10.13 -3.32
N LYS A 22 3.00 11.20 -2.51
CA LYS A 22 2.05 11.25 -1.41
C LYS A 22 0.60 11.06 -1.88
N VAL A 23 0.26 11.64 -3.03
CA VAL A 23 -1.07 11.53 -3.63
C VAL A 23 -1.33 10.11 -4.11
N ASP A 24 -0.34 9.47 -4.75
CA ASP A 24 -0.48 8.07 -5.17
C ASP A 24 -0.67 7.14 -3.97
N TRP A 25 0.09 7.37 -2.90
CA TRP A 25 -0.07 6.64 -1.64
C TRP A 25 -1.45 6.87 -1.01
N ALA A 26 -1.93 8.11 -0.98
CA ALA A 26 -3.22 8.46 -0.42
C ALA A 26 -4.39 7.78 -1.16
N ASN A 27 -4.32 7.70 -2.50
CA ASN A 27 -5.29 6.95 -3.30
C ASN A 27 -5.25 5.45 -3.00
N CYS A 28 -4.04 4.87 -2.88
CA CYS A 28 -3.91 3.46 -2.47
C CYS A 28 -4.56 3.22 -1.10
N VAL A 29 -4.33 4.09 -0.11
CA VAL A 29 -4.97 3.99 1.21
C VAL A 29 -6.49 4.13 1.14
N LYS A 30 -7.01 5.03 0.29
CA LYS A 30 -8.44 5.19 0.08
C LYS A 30 -9.06 3.90 -0.47
N ASP A 31 -8.41 3.25 -1.43
CA ASP A 31 -8.88 1.97 -1.98
C ASP A 31 -8.93 0.88 -0.90
N ILE A 32 -7.92 0.80 -0.02
CA ILE A 32 -7.93 -0.11 1.15
C ILE A 32 -9.16 0.14 2.04
N VAL A 33 -9.44 1.41 2.33
CA VAL A 33 -10.53 1.80 3.25
C VAL A 33 -11.93 1.60 2.63
N ASP A 34 -12.09 1.94 1.36
CA ASP A 34 -13.40 2.02 0.71
C ASP A 34 -13.76 0.76 -0.09
N LEU A 35 -12.78 0.02 -0.61
CA LEU A 35 -13.01 -1.13 -1.48
C LEU A 35 -12.69 -2.45 -0.80
N HIS A 36 -11.49 -2.57 -0.23
CA HIS A 36 -10.99 -3.86 0.28
C HIS A 36 -11.53 -4.17 1.67
N TYR A 37 -11.62 -3.15 2.54
CA TYR A 37 -12.05 -3.29 3.92
C TYR A 37 -13.15 -2.29 4.27
N SER A 38 -14.17 -2.15 3.41
CA SER A 38 -15.29 -1.22 3.59
C SER A 38 -16.04 -1.46 4.91
N GLU A 39 -16.20 -2.72 5.30
CA GLU A 39 -16.97 -3.12 6.49
C GLU A 39 -16.15 -3.12 7.79
N ALA A 40 -14.83 -2.96 7.72
CA ALA A 40 -13.98 -2.93 8.91
C ALA A 40 -14.27 -1.68 9.77
N ALA A 41 -14.47 -1.83 11.07
CA ALA A 41 -14.62 -0.66 11.95
C ALA A 41 -13.32 0.14 12.06
N LYS A 42 -12.18 -0.55 12.04
CA LYS A 42 -10.83 0.02 12.13
C LYS A 42 -9.84 -0.85 11.35
N ILE A 43 -8.84 -0.22 10.74
CA ILE A 43 -7.78 -0.88 9.97
C ILE A 43 -6.44 -0.45 10.55
N THR A 44 -5.67 -1.43 11.04
CA THR A 44 -4.30 -1.22 11.52
C THR A 44 -3.34 -1.30 10.34
N LEU A 45 -2.84 -0.16 9.89
CA LEU A 45 -1.93 -0.07 8.75
C LEU A 45 -0.48 -0.01 9.25
N VAL A 46 0.22 -1.14 9.12
CA VAL A 46 1.65 -1.27 9.42
C VAL A 46 2.46 -0.92 8.17
N MET A 47 3.40 0.02 8.27
CA MET A 47 4.13 0.56 7.11
C MET A 47 5.60 0.87 7.38
N ALA A 48 6.39 0.92 6.31
CA ALA A 48 7.72 1.53 6.34
C ALA A 48 7.67 3.03 6.66
N ASN A 49 8.75 3.55 7.24
CA ASN A 49 8.91 4.95 7.64
C ASN A 49 9.34 5.85 6.45
N LEU A 50 8.49 5.91 5.41
CA LEU A 50 8.72 6.77 4.24
C LEU A 50 8.12 8.17 4.46
N ASN A 51 8.70 9.18 3.81
CA ASN A 51 8.21 10.55 3.89
C ASN A 51 6.76 10.70 3.36
N THR A 52 6.32 9.80 2.49
CA THR A 52 4.98 9.75 1.91
C THR A 52 3.94 9.09 2.81
N HIS A 53 4.37 8.25 3.74
CA HIS A 53 3.53 7.39 4.57
C HIS A 53 3.09 8.11 5.85
N LYS A 54 2.28 9.16 5.70
CA LYS A 54 1.90 10.05 6.80
C LYS A 54 0.45 10.52 6.70
N PRO A 55 -0.24 10.79 7.82
CA PRO A 55 -1.59 11.35 7.83
C PRO A 55 -1.74 12.62 6.97
N SER A 56 -0.71 13.47 6.95
CA SER A 56 -0.72 14.71 6.15
C SER A 56 -0.84 14.46 4.65
N SER A 57 -0.40 13.30 4.15
CA SER A 57 -0.52 12.94 2.73
C SER A 57 -1.99 12.77 2.31
N LEU A 58 -2.87 12.36 3.24
CA LEU A 58 -4.32 12.29 2.96
C LEU A 58 -4.93 13.69 2.81
N TYR A 59 -4.50 14.65 3.63
CA TYR A 59 -4.92 16.05 3.51
C TYR A 59 -4.32 16.76 2.28
N GLU A 60 -3.19 16.27 1.78
CA GLU A 60 -2.61 16.76 0.53
C GLU A 60 -3.40 16.28 -0.69
N ALA A 61 -3.99 15.07 -0.62
CA ALA A 61 -4.70 14.44 -1.73
C ALA A 61 -6.20 14.72 -1.75
N PHE A 62 -6.83 14.91 -0.59
CA PHE A 62 -8.29 14.94 -0.45
C PHE A 62 -8.78 16.17 0.33
N PRO A 63 -10.05 16.59 0.13
CA PRO A 63 -10.69 17.58 0.99
C PRO A 63 -10.61 17.20 2.48
N PRO A 64 -10.57 18.18 3.40
CA PRO A 64 -10.38 17.89 4.83
C PRO A 64 -11.39 16.92 5.45
N GLU A 65 -12.65 16.96 5.02
CA GLU A 65 -13.71 16.04 5.46
C GLU A 65 -13.37 14.59 5.07
N GLU A 66 -12.99 14.37 3.81
CA GLU A 66 -12.66 13.05 3.28
C GLU A 66 -11.37 12.50 3.92
N ALA A 67 -10.33 13.34 4.02
CA ALA A 67 -9.10 12.96 4.70
C ALA A 67 -9.38 12.55 6.16
N ARG A 68 -10.27 13.28 6.86
CA ARG A 68 -10.66 12.96 8.24
C ARG A 68 -11.46 11.66 8.32
N ARG A 69 -12.37 11.41 7.39
CA ARG A 69 -13.14 10.15 7.30
C ARG A 69 -12.20 8.95 7.18
N LEU A 70 -11.23 9.01 6.27
CA LEU A 70 -10.22 7.97 6.09
C LEU A 70 -9.38 7.77 7.37
N LEU A 71 -8.88 8.87 7.96
CA LEU A 71 -8.08 8.81 9.19
C LEU A 71 -8.83 8.20 10.36
N ASN A 72 -10.14 8.47 10.49
CA ASN A 72 -10.94 7.91 11.58
C ASN A 72 -10.98 6.38 11.53
N LYS A 73 -10.88 5.77 10.33
CA LYS A 73 -10.85 4.32 10.14
C LYS A 73 -9.44 3.71 10.27
N LEU A 74 -8.38 4.53 10.22
CA LEU A 74 -7.00 4.05 10.18
C LEU A 74 -6.28 4.19 11.51
N GLU A 75 -5.47 3.20 11.85
CA GLU A 75 -4.47 3.25 12.91
C GLU A 75 -3.09 2.98 12.31
N PHE A 76 -2.19 3.96 12.35
CA PHE A 76 -0.88 3.82 11.72
C PHE A 76 0.16 3.28 12.68
N HIS A 77 0.87 2.25 12.24
CA HIS A 77 2.04 1.71 12.92
C HIS A 77 3.24 1.75 11.98
N SER A 78 4.35 2.29 12.45
CA SER A 78 5.60 2.27 11.68
C SER A 78 6.46 1.09 12.10
N THR A 79 7.07 0.41 11.14
CA THR A 79 8.12 -0.57 11.45
C THR A 79 9.33 0.14 12.09
N PRO A 80 10.10 -0.56 12.94
CA PRO A 80 11.31 0.00 13.54
C PRO A 80 12.27 0.54 12.47
N LYS A 81 12.96 1.64 12.77
CA LYS A 81 14.01 2.15 11.89
C LYS A 81 15.07 1.07 11.70
N HIS A 82 15.49 0.86 10.45
CA HIS A 82 16.42 -0.21 10.05
C HIS A 82 15.89 -1.65 10.28
N GLY A 83 14.61 -1.82 10.62
CA GLY A 83 13.96 -3.11 10.83
C GLY A 83 13.11 -3.55 9.63
N SER A 84 13.60 -3.34 8.41
CA SER A 84 12.81 -3.56 7.20
C SER A 84 12.44 -5.04 6.98
N TRP A 85 13.21 -5.96 7.56
CA TRP A 85 12.92 -7.40 7.61
C TRP A 85 11.67 -7.78 8.42
N LEU A 86 11.14 -6.86 9.24
CA LEU A 86 9.84 -7.03 9.93
C LEU A 86 8.66 -6.51 9.08
N ASN A 87 8.92 -5.93 7.91
CA ASN A 87 7.89 -5.39 7.04
C ASN A 87 7.40 -6.50 6.08
N MET A 88 6.19 -7.01 6.35
CA MET A 88 5.60 -8.07 5.53
C MET A 88 5.51 -7.70 4.05
N ALA A 89 5.16 -6.44 3.72
CA ALA A 89 5.09 -6.01 2.34
C ALA A 89 6.45 -6.09 1.61
N GLU A 90 7.57 -5.91 2.31
CA GLU A 90 8.91 -6.08 1.71
C GLU A 90 9.25 -7.56 1.46
N ILE A 91 8.79 -8.46 2.32
CA ILE A 91 8.90 -9.91 2.12
C ILE A 91 8.11 -10.31 0.86
N GLU A 92 6.87 -9.83 0.72
CA GLU A 92 6.04 -10.10 -0.46
C GLU A 92 6.64 -9.52 -1.74
N PHE A 93 7.21 -8.30 -1.70
CA PHE A 93 7.96 -7.77 -2.83
C PHE A 93 9.15 -8.65 -3.23
N SER A 94 9.86 -9.23 -2.26
CA SER A 94 10.97 -10.16 -2.51
C SER A 94 10.51 -11.48 -3.13
N ALA A 95 9.34 -11.99 -2.71
CA ALA A 95 8.71 -13.16 -3.32
C ALA A 95 8.27 -12.87 -4.77
N LEU A 96 7.49 -11.80 -4.97
CA LEU A 96 7.01 -11.35 -6.28
C LEU A 96 8.17 -11.13 -7.26
N LYS A 97 9.26 -10.51 -6.80
CA LYS A 97 10.45 -10.29 -7.63
C LYS A 97 11.03 -11.60 -8.14
N ARG A 98 11.20 -12.59 -7.26
CA ARG A 98 11.82 -13.88 -7.61
C ARG A 98 10.92 -14.76 -8.47
N GLN A 99 9.61 -14.67 -8.29
CA GLN A 99 8.65 -15.56 -8.95
C GLN A 99 8.15 -15.00 -10.28
N CYS A 100 7.84 -13.70 -10.35
CA CYS A 100 7.11 -13.13 -11.48
C CYS A 100 7.91 -12.05 -12.24
N LEU A 101 8.87 -11.40 -11.58
CA LEU A 101 9.59 -10.23 -12.10
C LEU A 101 11.10 -10.44 -12.25
N ASP A 102 11.58 -11.69 -12.34
CA ASP A 102 12.99 -12.01 -12.59
C ASP A 102 13.42 -11.80 -14.05
N CYS A 103 12.70 -10.92 -14.76
CA CYS A 103 12.93 -10.57 -16.15
C CYS A 103 12.68 -9.08 -16.36
N ARG A 104 13.22 -8.53 -17.44
CA ARG A 104 12.92 -7.14 -17.82
C ARG A 104 11.45 -7.00 -18.18
N VAL A 105 10.74 -6.12 -17.48
CA VAL A 105 9.35 -5.77 -17.79
C VAL A 105 9.34 -4.52 -18.66
N PRO A 106 8.84 -4.59 -19.90
CA PRO A 106 9.02 -3.52 -20.89
C PRO A 106 8.12 -2.31 -20.66
N ASN A 107 6.96 -2.50 -20.05
CA ASN A 107 5.98 -1.45 -19.79
C ASN A 107 5.07 -1.81 -18.60
N GLN A 108 4.29 -0.85 -18.16
CA GLN A 108 3.41 -0.98 -17.00
C GLN A 108 2.22 -1.92 -17.24
N GLU A 109 1.75 -2.07 -18.48
CA GLU A 109 0.67 -2.99 -18.82
C GLU A 109 1.09 -4.45 -18.64
N THR A 110 2.27 -4.82 -19.17
CA THR A 110 2.88 -6.13 -18.93
C THR A 110 3.13 -6.38 -17.45
N LEU A 111 3.49 -5.34 -16.69
CA LEU A 111 3.65 -5.45 -15.24
C LEU A 111 2.32 -5.80 -14.55
N LYS A 112 1.23 -5.13 -14.90
CA LYS A 112 -0.10 -5.37 -14.33
C LYS A 112 -0.58 -6.80 -14.63
N GLN A 113 -0.39 -7.27 -15.87
CA GLN A 113 -0.72 -8.65 -16.26
C GLN A 113 0.05 -9.67 -15.42
N LYS A 114 1.38 -9.53 -15.34
CA LYS A 114 2.25 -10.45 -14.57
C LYS A 114 1.97 -10.53 -13.07
N ILE A 115 1.31 -9.52 -12.49
CA ILE A 115 0.98 -9.48 -11.06
C ILE A 115 -0.41 -10.05 -10.81
N ALA A 116 -1.28 -10.07 -11.83
CA ALA A 116 -2.63 -10.62 -11.74
C ALA A 116 -2.69 -12.14 -12.00
N ASP A 117 -1.62 -12.70 -12.59
CA ASP A 117 -1.41 -14.14 -12.84
C ASP A 117 -1.02 -14.89 -11.56
#